data_AF-A0AAW2BS37-F1
#
_entry.id   AF-A0AAW2BS37-F1
#
_cell.length_a   1.000
_cell.length_b   1.000
_cell.length_c   1.000
_cell.angle_alpha   90.00
_cell.angle_beta   90.00
_cell.angle_gamma   90.00
#
_symmetry.space_group_name_H-M   'P 1'
#
loop_
_entity.id
_entity.type
_entity.pdbx_description
1 polymer ?
#
loop_
_entity_poly.entity_id
_entity_poly.type
_entity_poly.pdbx_seq_one_letter_code
_entity_poly.pdbx_strand_id
1 'polypeptide(L)'
;MGCGGRTIFSSSNPSDFDNILKGIHLAITEEAAELLGRDFHAAKVRVALKQLASLTALGPDGMSLVFYKSFWHIVREDVTTVVLKALNSSVVPDSLNSTFIALIPKIKHPKKVSDFRPISLCNVVYKLISKVVVNRLKKILATIIPESQSAFFSG
;
A
#
# COMPACT_ATOMS: atom_id res chain seq x y z
N MET A 1 -3.93 20.01 51.97
CA MET A 1 -3.98 18.52 51.93
C MET A 1 -5.28 18.13 51.23
N GLY A 2 -5.20 17.26 50.21
CA GLY A 2 -6.37 16.67 49.57
C GLY A 2 -6.33 16.71 48.04
N CYS A 3 -5.44 15.93 47.43
CA CYS A 3 -5.44 15.66 45.99
C CYS A 3 -6.70 14.86 45.60
N GLY A 4 -7.54 15.40 44.72
CA GLY A 4 -8.69 14.72 44.13
C GLY A 4 -8.50 14.39 42.65
N GLY A 5 -7.31 13.94 42.26
CA GLY A 5 -7.01 13.46 40.91
C GLY A 5 -7.04 11.94 40.88
N ARG A 6 -8.14 11.36 40.40
CA ARG A 6 -8.35 9.96 39.98
C ARG A 6 -9.86 9.90 39.66
N THR A 7 -10.30 9.95 38.41
CA THR A 7 -10.49 8.76 37.56
C THR A 7 -10.89 9.22 36.14
N ILE A 8 -9.92 9.52 35.27
CA ILE A 8 -10.17 9.94 33.86
C ILE A 8 -9.80 8.84 32.84
N PHE A 9 -9.33 7.69 33.32
CA PHE A 9 -8.96 6.54 32.49
C PHE A 9 -9.65 5.26 32.99
N SER A 10 -10.98 5.28 33.12
CA SER A 10 -11.75 4.04 33.23
C SER A 10 -12.27 3.66 31.85
N SER A 11 -11.81 2.51 31.35
CA SER A 11 -12.45 1.85 30.21
C SER A 11 -13.78 1.30 30.68
N SER A 12 -14.88 1.84 30.17
CA SER A 12 -16.11 1.07 30.07
C SER A 12 -15.82 -0.06 29.08
N ASN A 13 -16.15 -1.29 29.44
CA ASN A 13 -16.00 -2.46 28.59
C ASN A 13 -17.41 -2.83 28.07
N PRO A 14 -18.02 -2.01 27.18
CA PRO A 14 -19.37 -2.25 26.70
C PRO A 14 -19.41 -3.54 25.90
N SER A 15 -20.40 -4.38 26.18
CA SER A 15 -20.50 -5.75 25.66
C SER A 15 -21.65 -5.96 24.67
N ASP A 16 -22.30 -4.88 24.19
CA ASP A 16 -23.43 -4.96 23.25
C ASP A 16 -23.23 -3.99 22.07
N PHE A 17 -22.40 -4.40 21.12
CA PHE A 17 -22.19 -3.68 19.86
C PHE A 17 -23.17 -4.10 18.77
N ASP A 18 -23.88 -5.22 18.92
CA ASP A 18 -24.73 -5.77 17.87
C ASP A 18 -25.85 -4.81 17.49
N ASN A 19 -26.41 -4.09 18.47
CA ASN A 19 -27.43 -3.08 18.22
C ASN A 19 -26.90 -1.82 17.51
N ILE A 20 -25.62 -1.47 17.71
CA ILE A 20 -24.96 -0.36 17.03
C ILE A 20 -24.59 -0.76 15.59
N LEU A 21 -24.11 -2.00 15.41
CA LEU A 21 -23.68 -2.53 14.12
C LEU A 21 -24.86 -2.85 13.19
N LYS A 22 -26.08 -3.11 13.71
CA LYS A 22 -27.30 -3.28 12.91
C LYS A 22 -27.61 -2.08 11.99
N GLY A 23 -27.20 -0.87 12.36
CA GLY A 23 -27.37 0.34 11.54
C GLY A 23 -26.25 0.58 10.54
N ILE A 24 -25.16 -0.18 10.62
CA ILE A 24 -23.99 -0.04 9.74
C ILE A 24 -24.12 -1.08 8.63
N HIS A 25 -24.39 -0.61 7.42
CA HIS A 25 -24.36 -1.50 6.25
C HIS A 25 -22.95 -2.08 6.07
N LEU A 26 -22.85 -3.41 5.92
CA LEU A 26 -21.56 -4.04 5.65
C LEU A 26 -20.99 -3.46 4.36
N ALA A 27 -19.82 -2.82 4.46
CA ALA A 27 -19.19 -2.17 3.32
C ALA A 27 -18.68 -3.19 2.28
N ILE A 28 -18.38 -4.43 2.70
CA ILE A 28 -17.75 -5.46 1.86
C ILE A 28 -18.72 -6.63 1.73
N THR A 29 -19.05 -7.06 0.51
CA THR A 29 -19.86 -8.27 0.29
C THR A 29 -19.04 -9.53 0.57
N GLU A 30 -19.69 -10.67 0.75
CA GLU A 30 -19.00 -11.95 0.98
C GLU A 30 -18.08 -12.31 -0.19
N GLU A 31 -18.51 -12.05 -1.42
CA GLU A 31 -17.70 -12.26 -2.62
C GLU A 31 -16.47 -11.35 -2.67
N ALA A 32 -16.60 -10.11 -2.18
CA ALA A 32 -15.49 -9.17 -2.09
C ALA A 32 -14.48 -9.60 -1.01
N ALA A 33 -14.95 -10.12 0.12
CA ALA A 33 -14.10 -10.69 1.16
C ALA A 33 -13.34 -11.92 0.64
N GLU A 34 -14.01 -12.81 -0.07
CA GLU A 34 -13.41 -13.98 -0.68
C GLU A 34 -12.34 -13.57 -1.72
N LEU A 35 -12.64 -12.59 -2.57
CA LEU A 35 -11.70 -12.05 -3.56
C LEU A 35 -10.44 -11.47 -2.90
N LEU A 36 -10.59 -10.81 -1.74
CA LEU A 36 -9.47 -10.23 -0.98
C LEU A 36 -8.58 -11.30 -0.36
N GLY A 37 -9.19 -12.36 0.18
CA GLY A 37 -8.50 -13.44 0.89
C GLY A 37 -7.79 -14.46 0.01
N ARG A 38 -8.09 -14.54 -1.28
CA ARG A 38 -7.43 -15.48 -2.21
C ARG A 38 -5.94 -15.24 -2.37
N ASP A 39 -5.17 -16.29 -2.62
CA ASP A 39 -3.72 -16.15 -2.87
C ASP A 39 -3.39 -15.30 -4.11
N PHE A 40 -2.22 -14.66 -4.07
CA PHE A 40 -1.65 -13.98 -5.22
C PHE A 40 -0.94 -14.97 -6.14
N HIS A 41 -0.97 -14.68 -7.44
CA HIS A 41 -0.47 -15.56 -8.50
C HIS A 41 0.47 -14.82 -9.44
N ALA A 42 1.41 -15.55 -10.05
CA ALA A 42 2.47 -15.02 -10.92
C ALA A 42 1.95 -14.08 -12.04
N ALA A 43 0.78 -14.41 -12.62
CA ALA A 43 0.15 -13.59 -13.65
C ALA A 43 -0.11 -12.14 -13.18
N LYS A 44 -0.46 -11.94 -11.90
CA LYS A 44 -0.72 -10.61 -11.32
C LYS A 44 0.55 -9.79 -11.23
N VAL A 45 1.69 -10.43 -10.94
CA VAL A 45 3.01 -9.78 -10.88
C VAL A 45 3.39 -9.23 -12.24
N ARG A 46 3.28 -10.04 -13.32
CA ARG A 46 3.58 -9.59 -14.69
C ARG A 46 2.67 -8.45 -15.14
N VAL A 47 1.38 -8.52 -14.82
CA VAL A 47 0.43 -7.43 -15.13
C VAL A 47 0.80 -6.15 -14.39
N ALA A 48 1.12 -6.23 -13.11
CA ALA A 48 1.54 -5.08 -12.32
C ALA A 48 2.82 -4.44 -12.88
N LEU A 49 3.81 -5.23 -13.29
CA LEU A 49 5.06 -4.74 -13.89
C LEU A 49 4.80 -3.92 -15.17
N LYS A 50 3.89 -4.39 -16.03
CA LYS A 50 3.51 -3.68 -17.26
C LYS A 50 2.86 -2.33 -16.96
N GLN A 51 2.05 -2.25 -15.91
CA GLN A 51 1.31 -1.05 -15.53
C GLN A 51 2.16 0.00 -14.80
N LEU A 52 3.33 -0.36 -14.28
CA LEU A 52 4.23 0.60 -13.66
C LEU A 52 4.87 1.51 -14.74
N ALA A 53 4.93 2.81 -14.48
CA ALA A 53 5.52 3.79 -15.39
C ALA A 53 7.06 3.70 -15.39
N SER A 54 7.68 3.73 -16.59
CA SER A 54 9.13 3.50 -16.75
C SER A 54 10.02 4.65 -16.27
N LEU A 55 9.49 5.87 -16.16
CA LEU A 55 10.22 7.05 -15.72
C LEU A 55 10.16 7.20 -14.20
N THR A 56 10.83 6.30 -13.47
CA THR A 56 10.94 6.38 -12.01
C THR A 56 12.38 6.44 -11.56
N ALA A 57 12.64 7.23 -10.52
CA ALA A 57 13.92 7.24 -9.84
C ALA A 57 14.22 5.87 -9.20
N LEU A 58 15.51 5.55 -9.12
CA LEU A 58 16.05 4.28 -8.63
C LEU A 58 15.90 4.19 -7.11
N GLY A 59 15.69 2.98 -6.61
CA GLY A 59 15.78 2.69 -5.18
C GLY A 59 17.22 2.48 -4.73
N PRO A 60 17.42 2.11 -3.46
CA PRO A 60 18.74 1.73 -2.92
C PRO A 60 19.47 0.64 -3.70
N ASP A 61 18.75 -0.24 -4.39
CA ASP A 61 19.33 -1.30 -5.22
C ASP A 61 19.91 -0.82 -6.56
N GLY A 62 19.67 0.44 -6.95
CA GLY A 62 20.11 0.99 -8.23
C GLY A 62 19.41 0.39 -9.46
N MET A 63 18.39 -0.46 -9.29
CA MET A 63 17.75 -1.17 -10.39
C MET A 63 16.53 -0.39 -10.92
N SER A 64 16.53 -0.11 -12.22
CA SER A 64 15.47 0.64 -12.88
C SER A 64 14.28 -0.24 -13.26
N LEU A 65 13.08 0.34 -13.39
CA LEU A 65 11.95 -0.41 -13.92
C LEU A 65 12.20 -0.89 -15.36
N VAL A 66 12.97 -0.13 -16.14
CA VAL A 66 13.38 -0.52 -17.50
C VAL A 66 14.20 -1.80 -17.47
N PHE A 67 15.13 -1.95 -16.54
CA PHE A 67 15.89 -3.19 -16.35
C PHE A 67 14.95 -4.39 -16.15
N TYR A 68 14.01 -4.31 -15.20
CA TYR A 68 13.07 -5.41 -14.95
C TYR A 68 12.17 -5.73 -16.14
N LYS A 69 11.77 -4.73 -16.93
CA LYS A 69 10.96 -4.94 -18.15
C LYS A 69 11.78 -5.58 -19.27
N SER A 70 12.99 -5.09 -19.54
CA SER A 70 13.86 -5.56 -20.62
C SER A 70 14.39 -6.97 -20.35
N PHE A 71 14.82 -7.22 -19.11
CA PHE A 71 15.41 -8.49 -18.70
C PHE A 71 14.42 -9.39 -17.96
N TRP A 72 13.11 -9.18 -18.14
CA TRP A 72 12.09 -10.00 -17.48
C TRP A 72 12.27 -11.49 -17.77
N HIS A 73 12.70 -11.85 -18.98
CA HIS A 73 12.97 -13.24 -19.33
C HIS A 73 14.08 -13.88 -18.47
N ILE A 74 14.96 -13.09 -17.86
CA ILE A 74 16.01 -13.56 -16.95
C ILE A 74 15.49 -13.55 -15.52
N VAL A 75 15.01 -12.39 -15.04
CA VAL A 75 14.72 -12.18 -13.60
C VAL A 75 13.32 -12.60 -13.16
N ARG A 76 12.45 -13.06 -14.07
CA ARG A 76 11.03 -13.32 -13.78
C ARG A 76 10.81 -14.26 -12.60
N GLU A 77 11.63 -15.29 -12.46
CA GLU A 77 11.42 -16.37 -11.49
C GLU A 77 11.73 -15.87 -10.09
N ASP A 78 12.90 -15.25 -9.90
CA ASP A 78 13.32 -14.67 -8.62
C ASP A 78 12.36 -13.56 -8.16
N VAL A 79 12.07 -12.61 -9.06
CA VAL A 79 11.19 -11.48 -8.74
C VAL A 79 9.79 -11.96 -8.40
N THR A 80 9.24 -12.90 -9.17
CA THR A 80 7.89 -13.44 -8.90
C THR A 80 7.87 -14.18 -7.58
N THR A 81 8.88 -15.01 -7.30
CA THR A 81 8.98 -15.77 -6.06
C THR A 81 9.03 -14.85 -4.85
N VAL A 82 9.87 -13.82 -4.88
CA VAL A 82 9.98 -12.84 -3.79
C VAL A 82 8.68 -12.08 -3.59
N VAL A 83 8.03 -11.62 -4.66
CA VAL A 83 6.75 -10.90 -4.57
C VAL A 83 5.64 -11.79 -4.02
N LEU A 84 5.52 -13.02 -4.50
CA LEU A 84 4.47 -13.94 -4.04
C LEU A 84 4.69 -14.38 -2.61
N LYS A 85 5.94 -14.65 -2.21
CA LYS A 85 6.28 -14.94 -0.82
C LYS A 85 5.85 -13.78 0.07
N ALA A 86 6.23 -12.55 -0.29
CA ALA A 86 5.86 -11.37 0.48
C ALA A 86 4.36 -11.18 0.64
N LEU A 87 3.59 -11.44 -0.44
CA LEU A 87 2.15 -11.23 -0.45
C LEU A 87 1.35 -12.34 0.22
N ASN A 88 1.75 -13.61 0.06
CA ASN A 88 1.00 -14.76 0.58
C ASN A 88 1.43 -15.12 2.02
N SER A 89 2.64 -14.77 2.43
CA SER A 89 3.11 -14.98 3.81
C SER A 89 3.05 -13.72 4.68
N SER A 90 2.66 -12.57 4.10
CA SER A 90 2.65 -11.26 4.79
C SER A 90 4.01 -10.82 5.35
N VAL A 91 5.12 -11.30 4.78
CA VAL A 91 6.49 -10.98 5.23
C VAL A 91 7.31 -10.40 4.09
N VAL A 92 7.60 -9.11 4.15
CA VAL A 92 8.48 -8.43 3.19
C VAL A 92 9.93 -8.51 3.67
N PRO A 93 10.88 -8.98 2.84
CA PRO A 93 12.31 -8.96 3.19
C PRO A 93 12.82 -7.56 3.55
N ASP A 94 13.64 -7.45 4.60
CA ASP A 94 14.14 -6.16 5.09
C ASP A 94 14.93 -5.37 4.03
N SER A 95 15.65 -6.08 3.15
CA SER A 95 16.36 -5.48 2.03
C SER A 95 15.45 -4.72 1.06
N LEU A 96 14.17 -5.09 0.96
CA LEU A 96 13.18 -4.40 0.15
C LEU A 96 12.52 -3.22 0.86
N ASN A 97 12.57 -3.18 2.19
CA ASN A 97 12.03 -2.10 3.02
C ASN A 97 12.99 -0.90 3.14
N SER A 98 14.21 -1.01 2.64
CA SER A 98 15.13 0.11 2.50
C SER A 98 14.67 1.09 1.42
N THR A 99 14.68 2.39 1.72
CA THR A 99 14.28 3.46 0.79
C THR A 99 15.19 4.66 0.93
N PHE A 100 15.54 5.31 -0.18
CA PHE A 100 16.11 6.65 -0.12
C PHE A 100 15.00 7.68 0.06
N ILE A 101 15.29 8.76 0.79
CA ILE A 101 14.38 9.90 0.95
C ILE A 101 14.96 11.06 0.16
N ALA A 102 14.25 11.46 -0.90
CA ALA A 102 14.55 12.66 -1.66
C ALA A 102 13.67 13.81 -1.18
N LEU A 103 14.26 14.99 -0.97
CA LEU A 103 13.54 16.20 -0.55
C LEU A 103 13.24 17.08 -1.77
N ILE A 104 11.97 17.20 -2.15
CA ILE A 104 11.54 18.07 -3.24
C ILE A 104 11.05 19.41 -2.68
N PRO A 105 11.63 20.56 -3.09
CA PRO A 105 11.16 21.88 -2.66
C PRO A 105 9.67 22.12 -3.00
N LYS A 106 8.89 22.65 -2.05
CA LYS A 106 7.52 23.14 -2.29
C LYS A 106 7.49 24.58 -2.81
N ILE A 107 8.51 25.36 -2.46
CA ILE A 107 8.59 26.80 -2.71
C ILE A 107 9.95 27.17 -3.31
N LYS A 108 10.01 28.33 -3.96
CA LYS A 108 11.25 28.93 -4.44
C LYS A 108 12.07 29.39 -3.22
N HIS A 109 13.30 28.92 -3.08
CA HIS A 109 14.21 29.18 -1.93
C HIS A 109 13.70 28.63 -0.57
N PRO A 110 13.63 27.30 -0.40
CA PRO A 110 13.25 26.69 0.87
C PRO A 110 14.26 27.02 1.97
N LYS A 111 13.78 27.32 3.19
CA LYS A 111 14.62 27.66 4.35
C LYS A 111 14.45 26.72 5.53
N LYS A 112 13.31 26.00 5.61
CA LYS A 112 12.97 25.08 6.69
C LYS A 112 12.66 23.69 6.11
N VAL A 113 12.80 22.65 6.94
CA VAL A 113 12.48 21.26 6.54
C VAL A 113 11.02 21.11 6.08
N SER A 114 10.09 21.86 6.70
CA SER A 114 8.67 21.92 6.31
C SER A 114 8.44 22.38 4.87
N ASP A 115 9.39 23.09 4.28
CA ASP A 115 9.33 23.63 2.91
C ASP A 115 9.61 22.56 1.86
N PHE A 116 10.00 21.35 2.27
CA PHE A 116 10.22 20.21 1.39
C PHE A 116 9.08 19.19 1.50
N ARG A 117 8.85 18.47 0.40
CA ARG A 117 8.09 17.21 0.37
C ARG A 117 9.08 16.06 0.37
N PRO A 118 9.10 15.19 1.39
CA PRO A 118 9.86 13.96 1.30
C PRO A 118 9.18 13.02 0.29
N ILE A 119 9.99 12.43 -0.59
CA ILE A 119 9.58 11.38 -1.51
C ILE A 119 10.44 10.14 -1.24
N SER A 120 9.77 9.01 -1.03
CA SER A 120 10.43 7.71 -0.88
C SER A 120 10.77 7.12 -2.24
N LEU A 121 12.06 6.88 -2.47
CA LEU A 121 12.58 6.17 -3.62
C LEU A 121 12.83 4.71 -3.22
N CYS A 122 11.79 3.89 -3.34
CA CYS A 122 11.84 2.48 -2.98
C CYS A 122 12.29 1.58 -4.15
N ASN A 123 12.75 0.38 -3.81
CA ASN A 123 13.13 -0.65 -4.79
C ASN A 123 11.94 -1.00 -5.69
N VAL A 124 12.21 -1.31 -6.95
CA VAL A 124 11.15 -1.64 -7.93
C VAL A 124 10.34 -2.87 -7.50
N VAL A 125 10.99 -3.86 -6.88
CA VAL A 125 10.30 -5.04 -6.35
C VAL A 125 9.29 -4.65 -5.27
N TYR A 126 9.62 -3.68 -4.40
CA TYR A 126 8.68 -3.15 -3.42
C TYR A 126 7.49 -2.45 -4.09
N LYS A 127 7.75 -1.61 -5.10
CA LYS A 127 6.70 -0.97 -5.91
C LYS A 127 5.78 -2.01 -6.57
N LEU A 128 6.33 -3.16 -6.96
CA LEU A 128 5.60 -4.25 -7.58
C LEU A 128 4.65 -4.94 -6.58
N ILE A 129 5.12 -5.24 -5.36
CA ILE A 129 4.29 -5.74 -4.25
C ILE A 129 3.10 -4.80 -4.02
N SER A 130 3.36 -3.50 -3.82
CA SER A 130 2.30 -2.51 -3.59
C SER A 130 1.33 -2.42 -4.76
N LYS A 131 1.82 -2.46 -6.00
CA LYS A 131 0.97 -2.39 -7.20
C LYS A 131 0.04 -3.59 -7.32
N VAL A 132 0.51 -4.80 -6.99
CA VAL A 132 -0.32 -6.00 -7.00
C VAL A 132 -1.46 -5.90 -5.99
N VAL A 133 -1.17 -5.40 -4.78
CA VAL A 133 -2.20 -5.14 -3.74
C VAL A 133 -3.22 -4.10 -4.23
N VAL A 134 -2.74 -2.95 -4.74
CA VAL A 134 -3.62 -1.89 -5.27
C VAL A 134 -4.53 -2.42 -6.35
N ASN A 135 -4.02 -3.24 -7.27
CA ASN A 135 -4.83 -3.83 -8.34
C ASN A 135 -5.93 -4.76 -7.84
N ARG A 136 -5.75 -5.40 -6.68
CA ARG A 136 -6.80 -6.20 -6.04
C ARG A 136 -7.81 -5.30 -5.36
N LEU A 137 -7.35 -4.35 -4.55
CA LEU A 137 -8.22 -3.41 -3.82
C LEU A 137 -9.10 -2.59 -4.76
N LYS A 138 -8.56 -2.12 -5.89
CA LYS A 138 -9.30 -1.33 -6.89
C LYS A 138 -10.59 -2.00 -7.39
N LYS A 139 -10.65 -3.33 -7.40
CA LYS A 139 -11.85 -4.07 -7.85
C LYS A 139 -13.05 -3.89 -6.92
N ILE A 140 -12.78 -3.54 -5.67
CA ILE A 140 -13.79 -3.46 -4.62
C ILE A 140 -14.01 -2.00 -4.23
N LEU A 141 -12.96 -1.16 -4.22
CA LEU A 141 -13.11 0.25 -3.87
C LEU A 141 -14.15 0.99 -4.73
N ALA A 142 -14.33 0.58 -5.99
CA ALA A 142 -15.35 1.15 -6.87
C ALA A 142 -16.80 0.88 -6.41
N THR A 143 -17.05 -0.17 -5.62
CA THR A 143 -18.39 -0.51 -5.12
C THR A 143 -18.64 0.03 -3.71
N ILE A 144 -17.58 0.39 -2.98
CA ILE A 144 -17.66 0.80 -1.57
C ILE A 144 -17.61 2.31 -1.42
N ILE A 145 -16.86 3.01 -2.28
CA ILE A 145 -16.65 4.44 -2.13
C ILE A 145 -17.82 5.21 -2.76
N PRO A 146 -18.49 6.11 -2.00
CA PRO A 146 -19.55 6.94 -2.53
C PRO A 146 -19.06 7.87 -3.65
N GLU A 147 -19.93 8.24 -4.59
CA GLU A 147 -19.59 9.14 -5.70
C GLU A 147 -19.02 10.49 -5.26
N SER A 148 -19.37 10.95 -4.04
CA SER A 148 -18.84 12.16 -3.42
C SER A 148 -17.36 12.09 -3.05
N GLN A 149 -16.73 10.91 -3.11
CA GLN A 149 -15.31 10.67 -2.84
C GLN A 149 -14.56 10.17 -4.08
N SER A 150 -14.63 10.93 -5.17
CA SER A 150 -14.01 10.58 -6.47
C SER A 150 -12.49 10.84 -6.56
N ALA A 151 -11.86 11.41 -5.53
CA ALA A 151 -10.43 11.68 -5.55
C ALA A 151 -9.63 10.36 -5.66
N PHE A 152 -8.71 10.30 -6.64
CA PHE A 152 -7.80 9.18 -6.92
C PHE A 152 -8.40 7.94 -7.63
N PHE A 153 -9.64 8.01 -8.09
CA PHE A 153 -10.18 7.03 -9.04
C PHE A 153 -9.82 7.40 -10.47
N SER A 154 -9.53 6.38 -11.28
CA SER A 154 -9.54 6.53 -12.74
C SER A 154 -11.00 6.53 -13.16
N GLY A 155 -11.48 7.65 -13.69
CA GLY A 155 -12.77 7.71 -14.41
C GLY A 155 -12.78 6.78 -15.62
#